data_AF-A0A2V1AKQ0-F1
#
_entry.id   AF-A0A2V1AKQ0-F1
#
_cell.length_a   1.000
_cell.length_b   1.000
_cell.length_c   1.000
_cell.angle_alpha   90.00
_cell.angle_beta   90.00
_cell.angle_gamma   90.00
#
_symmetry.space_group_name_H-M   'P 1'
#
loop_
_entity.id
_entity.type
_entity.pdbx_description
1 polymer ?
#
loop_
_entity_poly.entity_id
_entity_poly.type
_entity_poly.pdbx_seq_one_letter_code
_entity_poly.pdbx_strand_id
1 'polypeptide(L)'
;MDSAEEDHGPEVFETSDVESESGTNHVEESSESIARDALAPPSDAVSSYESSALSDELTLVDFSGNVARRLAQSGYNVEKLGETRKQKLARIARELEELEKEEPSEVEVLAGKFRELKAGEEKSGDFDVGVGDIFKNIESALKERSTKEYSESNEVLRLEKRIAELEEAIGSNEDTPTSIRNILNNASRKVNVLYDHEEEIAAVQTEIKSLSKDMEALAANRLSSLYDRLTEFDRVNAIVPSMIARLRSLNSVHAESGHAVECVATLDKTLSSLASDLKKWDDSVDKIDRSLVEQSEAFEKNAKVFQKKMEDVMSRIDKIEAKKV
;
A
#
# COMPACT_ATOMS: atom_id res chain seq x y z
N MET A 1 -24.06 -44.30 28.84
CA MET A 1 -23.01 -44.31 29.88
C MET A 1 -23.10 -42.94 30.52
N ASP A 2 -23.82 -42.91 31.63
CA ASP A 2 -23.97 -41.73 32.48
C ASP A 2 -22.63 -41.60 33.24
N SER A 3 -21.89 -40.52 33.00
CA SER A 3 -20.58 -40.33 33.61
C SER A 3 -20.78 -40.04 35.10
N ALA A 4 -20.41 -41.01 35.94
CA ALA A 4 -20.35 -40.85 37.38
C ALA A 4 -19.09 -40.05 37.77
N GLU A 5 -19.27 -39.11 38.70
CA GLU A 5 -18.29 -38.17 39.27
C GLU A 5 -17.97 -36.93 38.43
N GLU A 6 -18.91 -35.97 38.40
CA GLU A 6 -18.58 -34.56 38.16
C GLU A 6 -17.95 -33.98 39.44
N ASP A 7 -16.65 -33.67 39.38
CA ASP A 7 -15.94 -32.94 40.43
C ASP A 7 -16.39 -31.47 40.42
N HIS A 8 -17.01 -31.01 41.50
CA HIS A 8 -17.45 -29.62 41.69
C HIS A 8 -16.38 -28.73 42.33
N GLY A 9 -15.11 -29.16 42.32
CA GLY A 9 -13.98 -28.34 42.71
C GLY A 9 -13.83 -27.09 41.82
N PRO A 10 -13.14 -26.04 42.31
CA PRO A 10 -12.84 -24.88 41.48
C PRO A 10 -11.99 -25.31 40.27
N GLU A 11 -12.41 -24.90 39.07
CA GLU A 11 -11.79 -25.31 37.80
C GLU A 11 -10.34 -24.81 37.64
N VAL A 12 -9.98 -23.73 38.36
CA VAL A 12 -8.68 -23.08 38.25
C VAL A 12 -8.11 -22.82 39.65
N PHE A 13 -6.90 -23.34 39.91
CA PHE A 13 -6.09 -23.01 41.08
C PHE A 13 -4.90 -22.17 40.62
N GLU A 14 -5.03 -20.85 40.69
CA GLU A 14 -4.00 -19.90 40.28
C GLU A 14 -3.36 -19.20 41.48
N THR A 15 -2.10 -18.81 41.32
CA THR A 15 -1.42 -17.90 42.26
C THR A 15 -1.99 -16.50 42.10
N SER A 16 -2.11 -15.74 43.19
CA SER A 16 -2.58 -14.35 43.17
C SER A 16 -1.91 -13.55 42.06
N ASP A 17 -2.71 -12.88 41.24
CA ASP A 17 -2.22 -12.01 40.18
C ASP A 17 -1.57 -10.78 40.83
N VAL A 18 -0.24 -10.79 40.92
CA VAL A 18 0.56 -9.67 41.44
C VAL A 18 1.20 -9.00 40.24
N GLU A 19 0.70 -7.82 39.90
CA GLU A 19 1.27 -6.93 38.88
C GLU A 19 2.73 -6.61 39.24
N SER A 20 3.68 -7.34 38.64
CA SER A 20 5.08 -7.30 39.07
C SER A 20 5.90 -6.19 38.41
N GLU A 21 5.35 -5.46 37.43
CA GLU A 21 6.08 -4.38 36.77
C GLU A 21 5.17 -3.17 36.51
N SER A 22 5.15 -2.24 37.46
CA SER A 22 4.62 -0.90 37.22
C SER A 22 5.59 -0.16 36.27
N GLY A 23 5.16 0.06 35.03
CA GLY A 23 5.70 0.98 34.02
C GLY A 23 7.16 1.43 34.18
N THR A 24 8.05 0.85 33.38
CA THR A 24 9.45 1.30 33.28
C THR A 24 9.54 2.63 32.54
N ASN A 25 9.37 3.75 33.23
CA ASN A 25 9.87 5.05 32.76
C ASN A 25 11.39 5.07 32.96
N HIS A 26 12.13 4.41 32.07
CA HIS A 26 13.58 4.56 31.99
C HIS A 26 13.90 5.94 31.40
N VAL A 27 14.10 6.93 32.27
CA VAL A 27 14.72 8.19 31.88
C VAL A 27 16.23 7.94 31.83
N GLU A 28 16.79 7.81 30.63
CA GLU A 28 18.25 7.75 30.46
C GLU A 28 18.88 9.07 30.93
N GLU A 29 19.70 9.01 31.99
CA GLU A 29 20.44 10.16 32.50
C GLU A 29 21.30 10.81 31.41
N SER A 30 21.22 12.14 31.28
CA SER A 30 22.00 12.90 30.31
C SER A 30 23.48 12.87 30.66
N SER A 31 24.31 12.28 29.80
CA SER A 31 25.77 12.28 29.95
C SER A 31 26.39 13.53 29.33
N GLU A 32 27.18 14.30 30.09
CA GLU A 32 27.88 15.50 29.58
C GLU A 32 28.89 15.22 28.45
N SER A 33 29.34 13.97 28.33
CA SER A 33 30.26 13.53 27.27
C SER A 33 29.58 13.15 25.95
N ILE A 34 28.24 13.12 25.90
CA ILE A 34 27.48 12.73 24.72
C ILE A 34 26.67 13.93 24.26
N ALA A 35 27.04 14.51 23.11
CA ALA A 35 26.22 15.53 22.46
C ALA A 35 24.91 14.88 21.99
N ARG A 36 23.78 15.30 22.57
CA ARG A 36 22.42 14.92 22.17
C ARG A 36 21.79 16.05 21.38
N ASP A 37 22.36 16.34 20.23
CA ASP A 37 21.75 17.30 19.31
C ASP A 37 20.42 16.72 18.83
N ALA A 38 19.34 17.48 18.99
CA ALA A 38 18.05 17.10 18.44
C ALA A 38 18.20 17.02 16.92
N LEU A 39 17.84 15.87 16.35
CA LEU A 39 17.74 15.76 14.91
C LEU A 39 16.80 16.85 14.41
N ALA A 40 17.26 17.64 13.43
CA ALA A 40 16.40 18.60 12.78
C ALA A 40 15.15 17.87 12.25
N PRO A 41 13.97 18.48 12.34
CA PRO A 41 12.75 17.84 11.86
C PRO A 41 12.93 17.48 10.38
N PRO A 42 12.35 16.35 9.91
CA PRO A 42 12.54 15.89 8.54
C PRO A 42 12.23 16.94 7.46
N SER A 43 11.33 17.89 7.73
CA SER A 43 11.03 19.03 6.88
C SER A 43 12.24 19.93 6.56
N ASP A 44 13.10 20.15 7.56
CA ASP A 44 14.22 21.07 7.47
C ASP A 44 15.40 20.41 6.74
N ALA A 45 15.55 19.09 6.92
CA ALA A 45 16.49 18.29 6.16
C ALA A 45 16.09 18.24 4.67
N VAL A 46 14.81 18.02 4.37
CA VAL A 46 14.32 17.97 2.98
C VAL A 46 14.59 19.29 2.26
N SER A 47 14.24 20.43 2.87
CA SER A 47 14.49 21.75 2.27
C SER A 47 15.99 22.06 2.08
N SER A 48 16.85 21.56 2.97
CA SER A 48 18.31 21.74 2.83
C SER A 48 18.89 20.96 1.64
N TYR A 49 18.34 19.79 1.31
CA TYR A 49 18.86 18.92 0.26
C TYR A 49 18.01 18.87 -1.02
N GLU A 50 16.84 19.53 -1.07
CA GLU A 50 15.92 19.52 -2.21
C GLU A 50 16.58 19.92 -3.53
N SER A 51 17.51 20.88 -3.48
CA SER A 51 18.24 21.38 -4.66
C SER A 51 19.52 20.61 -4.97
N SER A 52 19.92 19.67 -4.12
CA SER A 52 21.18 18.92 -4.24
C SER A 52 20.93 17.59 -4.96
N ALA A 53 21.58 17.39 -6.10
CA ALA A 53 21.55 16.11 -6.80
C ALA A 53 22.96 15.56 -6.98
N LEU A 54 23.07 14.24 -6.97
CA LEU A 54 24.31 13.56 -7.29
C LEU A 54 24.48 13.56 -8.81
N SER A 55 25.58 14.14 -9.29
CA SER A 55 25.85 14.25 -10.72
C SER A 55 26.45 12.97 -11.32
N ASP A 56 27.03 12.11 -10.49
CA ASP A 56 27.73 10.91 -10.93
C ASP A 56 26.84 9.66 -10.93
N GLU A 57 27.03 8.81 -11.94
CA GLU A 57 26.42 7.48 -12.01
C GLU A 57 26.87 6.64 -10.80
N LEU A 58 25.93 6.02 -10.07
CA LEU A 58 26.13 5.36 -8.77
C LEU A 58 27.26 4.30 -8.73
N THR A 59 27.84 3.95 -9.87
CA THR A 59 28.82 2.89 -10.06
C THR A 59 30.27 3.38 -10.21
N LEU A 60 30.52 4.69 -10.27
CA LEU A 60 31.83 5.25 -10.64
C LEU A 60 32.74 5.69 -9.47
N VAL A 61 32.41 5.34 -8.22
CA VAL A 61 33.28 5.64 -7.07
C VAL A 61 34.45 4.67 -7.03
N ASP A 62 35.62 5.15 -7.43
CA ASP A 62 36.87 4.41 -7.47
C ASP A 62 37.52 4.33 -6.08
N PHE A 63 37.40 3.16 -5.42
CA PHE A 63 38.06 2.89 -4.13
C PHE A 63 39.51 2.41 -4.26
N SER A 64 40.09 2.39 -5.47
CA SER A 64 41.44 1.84 -5.68
C SER A 64 42.58 2.70 -5.14
N GLY A 65 42.28 3.84 -4.48
CA GLY A 65 43.26 4.66 -3.76
C GLY A 65 44.32 5.29 -4.66
N ASN A 66 44.07 5.38 -5.97
CA ASN A 66 45.03 5.93 -6.91
C ASN A 66 45.09 7.47 -6.82
N VAL A 67 46.12 7.96 -6.12
CA VAL A 67 46.37 9.38 -5.81
C VAL A 67 46.67 10.25 -7.06
N ALA A 68 46.76 9.64 -8.25
CA ALA A 68 46.97 10.36 -9.51
C ALA A 68 45.73 11.12 -10.00
N ARG A 69 44.52 10.72 -9.58
CA ARG A 69 43.32 11.54 -9.75
C ARG A 69 43.23 12.49 -8.56
N ARG A 70 43.01 13.79 -8.84
CA ARG A 70 43.00 14.90 -7.89
C ARG A 70 42.35 14.47 -6.55
N LEU A 71 43.09 14.57 -5.43
CA LEU A 71 42.62 14.23 -4.08
C LEU A 71 41.29 14.90 -3.70
N ALA A 72 40.90 15.98 -4.36
CA ALA A 72 39.65 16.71 -4.13
C ALA A 72 38.40 16.08 -4.79
N GLN A 73 38.55 15.03 -5.62
CA GLN A 73 37.44 14.39 -6.36
C GLN A 73 37.22 12.92 -5.97
N SER A 74 37.80 12.46 -4.85
CA SER A 74 37.52 11.13 -4.32
C SER A 74 36.18 11.15 -3.56
N GLY A 75 35.07 10.99 -4.29
CA GLY A 75 33.72 10.95 -3.73
C GLY A 75 32.66 11.22 -4.78
N TYR A 76 31.39 11.15 -4.37
CA TYR A 76 30.29 11.57 -5.23
C TYR A 76 30.32 13.09 -5.39
N ASN A 77 30.21 13.59 -6.63
CA ASN A 77 29.99 15.01 -6.86
C ASN A 77 28.52 15.37 -6.61
N VAL A 78 28.29 16.37 -5.76
CA VAL A 78 26.98 16.97 -5.53
C VAL A 78 26.89 18.23 -6.38
N GLU A 79 26.02 18.23 -7.37
CA GLU A 79 25.70 19.42 -8.15
C GLU A 79 24.34 19.97 -7.68
N LYS A 80 24.26 21.30 -7.56
CA LYS A 80 22.96 21.94 -7.40
C LYS A 80 22.29 21.95 -8.77
N LEU A 81 21.16 21.26 -8.89
CA LEU A 81 20.39 21.22 -10.13
C LEU A 81 20.03 22.66 -10.54
N GLY A 82 20.29 22.99 -11.80
CA GLY A 82 19.90 24.27 -12.38
C GLY A 82 18.38 24.44 -12.39
N GLU A 83 17.92 25.66 -12.15
CA GLU A 83 16.50 26.00 -12.14
C GLU A 83 15.81 25.56 -13.43
N THR A 84 14.65 24.90 -13.31
CA THR A 84 13.80 24.57 -14.47
C THR A 84 13.39 25.84 -15.21
N ARG A 85 13.05 25.76 -16.50
CA ARG A 85 12.61 26.94 -17.28
C ARG A 85 11.45 27.67 -16.59
N LYS A 86 10.49 26.92 -16.00
CA LYS A 86 9.37 27.50 -15.22
C LYS A 86 9.84 28.21 -13.95
N GLN A 87 10.75 27.59 -13.19
CA GLN A 87 11.32 28.18 -11.98
C GLN A 87 12.15 29.44 -12.30
N LYS A 88 12.92 29.40 -13.39
CA LYS A 88 13.69 30.55 -13.90
C LYS A 88 12.78 31.70 -14.34
N LEU A 89 11.68 31.41 -15.04
CA LEU A 89 10.67 32.41 -15.40
C LEU A 89 10.01 33.01 -14.16
N ALA A 90 9.72 32.20 -13.13
CA ALA A 90 9.15 32.70 -11.88
C ALA A 90 10.13 33.60 -11.11
N ARG A 91 11.42 33.24 -11.07
CA ARG A 91 12.46 34.10 -10.49
C ARG A 91 12.61 35.40 -11.26
N ILE A 92 12.70 35.36 -12.59
CA ILE A 92 12.79 36.56 -13.44
C ILE A 92 11.57 37.47 -13.25
N ALA A 93 10.37 36.91 -13.11
CA ALA A 93 9.17 37.70 -12.82
C ALA A 93 9.27 38.43 -11.48
N ARG A 94 9.82 37.78 -10.45
CA ARG A 94 10.02 38.37 -9.12
C ARG A 94 11.13 39.41 -9.11
N GLU A 95 12.25 39.15 -9.78
CA GLU A 95 13.35 40.10 -9.93
C GLU A 95 12.89 41.35 -10.70
N LEU A 96 12.02 41.21 -11.71
CA LEU A 96 11.41 42.35 -12.39
C LEU A 96 10.47 43.14 -11.47
N GLU A 97 9.69 42.49 -10.61
CA GLU A 97 8.83 43.18 -9.63
C GLU A 97 9.64 43.93 -8.56
N GLU A 98 10.81 43.40 -8.19
CA GLU A 98 11.73 44.04 -7.25
C GLU A 98 12.40 45.27 -7.90
N LEU A 99 12.88 45.12 -9.13
CA LEU A 99 13.48 46.21 -9.91
C LEU A 99 12.46 47.30 -10.30
N GLU A 100 11.18 46.96 -10.47
CA GLU A 100 10.11 47.94 -10.76
C GLU A 100 9.97 48.98 -9.63
N LYS A 101 10.32 48.60 -8.39
CA LYS A 101 10.30 49.49 -7.23
C LYS A 101 11.50 50.44 -7.17
N GLU A 102 12.61 50.07 -7.83
CA GLU A 102 13.86 50.83 -7.83
C GLU A 102 13.98 51.71 -9.08
N GLU A 103 13.71 51.16 -10.27
CA GLU A 103 13.82 51.85 -11.57
C GLU A 103 12.65 51.52 -12.52
N PRO A 104 11.58 52.34 -12.53
CA PRO A 104 10.34 51.99 -13.22
C PRO A 104 10.41 52.03 -14.76
N SER A 105 11.32 52.84 -15.36
CA SER A 105 11.29 53.11 -16.80
C SER A 105 11.89 52.00 -17.68
N GLU A 106 12.91 51.29 -17.21
CA GLU A 106 13.57 50.22 -17.99
C GLU A 106 12.88 48.86 -17.80
N VAL A 107 12.27 48.68 -16.62
CA VAL A 107 11.60 47.44 -16.21
C VAL A 107 10.31 47.21 -17.00
N GLU A 108 9.57 48.26 -17.36
CA GLU A 108 8.34 48.13 -18.14
C GLU A 108 8.58 47.53 -19.55
N VAL A 109 9.70 47.91 -20.18
CA VAL A 109 10.12 47.38 -21.49
C VAL A 109 10.52 45.90 -21.39
N LEU A 110 11.23 45.54 -20.31
CA LEU A 110 11.65 44.16 -20.03
C LEU A 110 10.45 43.27 -19.66
N ALA A 111 9.51 43.76 -18.87
CA ALA A 111 8.26 43.10 -18.55
C ALA A 111 7.37 42.89 -19.79
N GLY A 112 7.41 43.82 -20.74
CA GLY A 112 6.79 43.68 -22.07
C GLY A 112 7.35 42.48 -22.84
N LYS A 113 8.67 42.41 -23.01
CA LYS A 113 9.36 41.29 -23.70
C LYS A 113 9.17 39.95 -22.99
N PHE A 114 9.13 39.95 -21.65
CA PHE A 114 8.87 38.75 -20.86
C PHE A 114 7.45 38.20 -21.08
N ARG A 115 6.44 39.08 -21.13
CA ARG A 115 5.06 38.70 -21.46
C ARG A 115 4.94 38.12 -22.86
N GLU A 116 5.66 38.68 -23.83
CA GLU A 116 5.69 38.18 -25.21
C GLU A 116 6.32 36.77 -25.31
N LEU A 117 7.43 36.53 -24.61
CA LEU A 117 8.07 35.22 -24.52
C LEU A 117 7.19 34.17 -23.82
N LYS A 118 6.51 34.57 -22.75
CA LYS A 118 5.54 33.71 -22.05
C LYS A 118 4.35 33.35 -22.94
N ALA A 119 3.83 34.32 -23.71
CA ALA A 119 2.74 34.09 -24.66
C ALA A 119 3.14 33.23 -25.87
N GLY A 120 4.42 33.24 -26.26
CA GLY A 120 4.97 32.34 -27.27
C GLY A 120 5.02 30.87 -26.81
N GLU A 121 5.16 30.63 -25.50
CA GLU A 121 5.22 29.29 -24.91
C GLU A 121 3.85 28.57 -24.93
N GLU A 122 2.75 29.31 -24.83
CA GLU A 122 1.39 28.77 -24.99
C GLU A 122 1.07 28.38 -26.45
N LYS A 123 1.83 28.90 -27.42
CA LYS A 123 1.57 28.72 -28.85
C LYS A 123 2.43 27.67 -29.53
N SER A 124 3.53 27.20 -28.91
CA SER A 124 4.23 26.00 -29.38
C SER A 124 3.49 24.75 -28.92
N GLY A 125 2.23 24.65 -29.33
CA GLY A 125 1.45 23.42 -29.22
C GLY A 125 2.01 22.40 -30.21
N ASP A 126 2.72 21.43 -29.65
CA ASP A 126 2.75 20.02 -30.04
C ASP A 126 2.34 19.71 -31.51
N PHE A 127 3.32 19.35 -32.34
CA PHE A 127 3.08 18.82 -33.68
C PHE A 127 2.60 17.37 -33.53
N ASP A 128 1.34 17.21 -33.13
CA ASP A 128 0.77 15.90 -32.82
C ASP A 128 0.10 15.28 -34.05
N VAL A 129 0.76 14.27 -34.60
CA VAL A 129 0.34 13.50 -35.78
C VAL A 129 -0.78 12.54 -35.37
N GLY A 130 -1.99 13.03 -35.07
CA GLY A 130 -3.21 12.19 -34.86
C GLY A 130 -3.11 11.03 -33.85
N VAL A 131 -1.98 10.93 -33.15
CA VAL A 131 -1.60 9.89 -32.21
C VAL A 131 -1.99 10.36 -30.82
N GLY A 132 -1.87 11.64 -30.51
CA GLY A 132 -2.40 12.20 -29.27
C GLY A 132 -3.92 12.31 -29.22
N ASP A 133 -4.66 12.25 -30.34
CA ASP A 133 -6.12 12.03 -30.27
C ASP A 133 -6.47 10.60 -29.85
N ILE A 134 -5.66 9.62 -30.28
CA ILE A 134 -5.79 8.22 -29.84
C ILE A 134 -5.34 8.10 -28.38
N PHE A 135 -4.24 8.73 -27.99
CA PHE A 135 -3.80 8.77 -26.59
C PHE A 135 -4.75 9.57 -25.71
N LYS A 136 -5.37 10.66 -26.15
CA LYS A 136 -6.42 11.37 -25.39
C LYS A 136 -7.64 10.49 -25.16
N ASN A 137 -8.04 9.68 -26.14
CA ASN A 137 -9.14 8.75 -25.98
C ASN A 137 -8.79 7.59 -25.03
N ILE A 138 -7.57 7.04 -25.15
CA ILE A 138 -7.05 6.00 -24.24
C ILE A 138 -6.89 6.57 -22.82
N GLU A 139 -6.37 7.79 -22.69
CA GLU A 139 -6.21 8.53 -21.45
C GLU A 139 -7.56 8.87 -20.83
N SER A 140 -8.56 9.26 -21.62
CA SER A 140 -9.93 9.50 -21.12
C SER A 140 -10.58 8.20 -20.62
N ALA A 141 -10.42 7.09 -21.34
CA ALA A 141 -10.93 5.79 -20.91
C ALA A 141 -10.21 5.24 -19.66
N LEU A 142 -8.90 5.42 -19.56
CA LEU A 142 -8.12 5.09 -18.37
C LEU A 142 -8.46 6.03 -17.20
N LYS A 143 -8.72 7.31 -17.47
CA LYS A 143 -9.12 8.30 -16.47
C LYS A 143 -10.53 8.06 -15.95
N GLU A 144 -11.47 7.58 -16.75
CA GLU A 144 -12.80 7.17 -16.26
C GLU A 144 -12.74 5.93 -15.36
N ARG A 145 -11.88 4.95 -15.68
CA ARG A 145 -11.67 3.78 -14.82
C ARG A 145 -10.91 4.17 -13.54
N SER A 146 -9.87 4.98 -13.66
CA SER A 146 -9.09 5.45 -12.52
C SER A 146 -9.92 6.39 -11.64
N THR A 147 -10.69 7.33 -12.18
CA THR A 147 -11.48 8.26 -11.35
C THR A 147 -12.48 7.57 -10.43
N LYS A 148 -13.02 6.39 -10.80
CA LYS A 148 -13.87 5.60 -9.89
C LYS A 148 -13.08 4.95 -8.75
N GLU A 149 -12.00 4.22 -9.05
CA GLU A 149 -11.12 3.60 -8.04
C GLU A 149 -10.42 4.64 -7.16
N TYR A 150 -10.03 5.78 -7.73
CA TYR A 150 -9.41 6.90 -7.02
C TYR A 150 -10.43 7.69 -6.21
N SER A 151 -11.70 7.82 -6.63
CA SER A 151 -12.72 8.51 -5.82
C SER A 151 -12.98 7.78 -4.51
N GLU A 152 -13.14 6.46 -4.54
CA GLU A 152 -13.32 5.65 -3.32
C GLU A 152 -12.06 5.63 -2.46
N SER A 153 -10.88 5.48 -3.08
CA SER A 153 -9.59 5.54 -2.35
C SER A 153 -9.33 6.91 -1.72
N ASN A 154 -9.72 8.00 -2.39
CA ASN A 154 -9.61 9.36 -1.86
C ASN A 154 -10.58 9.61 -0.71
N GLU A 155 -11.77 9.03 -0.74
CA GLU A 155 -12.71 9.09 0.39
C GLU A 155 -12.16 8.34 1.60
N VAL A 156 -11.60 7.15 1.39
CA VAL A 156 -10.92 6.39 2.46
C VAL A 156 -9.74 7.18 3.00
N LEU A 157 -8.89 7.75 2.16
CA LEU A 157 -7.75 8.58 2.59
C LEU A 157 -8.21 9.83 3.36
N ARG A 158 -9.33 10.45 2.96
CA ARG A 158 -9.91 11.60 3.67
C ARG A 158 -10.45 11.18 5.04
N LEU A 159 -11.11 10.03 5.11
CA LEU A 159 -11.60 9.48 6.37
C LEU A 159 -10.44 9.10 7.28
N GLU A 160 -9.38 8.50 6.75
CA GLU A 160 -8.16 8.16 7.48
C GLU A 160 -7.48 9.40 8.03
N LYS A 161 -7.30 10.44 7.20
CA LYS A 161 -6.76 11.72 7.66
C LYS A 161 -7.61 12.30 8.79
N ARG A 162 -8.94 12.26 8.66
CA ARG A 162 -9.85 12.76 9.70
C ARG A 162 -9.79 11.91 10.97
N ILE A 163 -9.61 10.59 10.85
CA ILE A 163 -9.42 9.70 11.99
C ILE A 163 -8.10 10.04 12.67
N ALA A 164 -7.01 10.22 11.93
CA ALA A 164 -5.71 10.64 12.47
C ALA A 164 -5.79 12.00 13.19
N GLU A 165 -6.49 12.99 12.62
CA GLU A 165 -6.75 14.28 13.29
C GLU A 165 -7.55 14.10 14.60
N LEU A 166 -8.52 13.18 14.63
CA LEU A 166 -9.29 12.87 15.84
C LEU A 166 -8.46 12.10 16.87
N GLU A 167 -7.62 11.17 16.43
CA GLU A 167 -6.70 10.41 17.27
C GLU A 167 -5.62 11.30 17.87
N GLU A 168 -5.07 12.25 17.10
CA GLU A 168 -4.12 13.25 17.59
C GLU A 168 -4.78 14.15 18.64
N ALA A 169 -6.02 14.61 18.39
CA ALA A 169 -6.76 15.47 19.33
C ALA A 169 -7.18 14.75 20.62
N ILE A 170 -7.46 13.45 20.55
CA ILE A 170 -7.90 12.63 21.70
C ILE A 170 -6.70 11.99 22.43
N GLY A 171 -5.58 11.80 21.73
CA GLY A 171 -4.41 11.07 22.19
C GLY A 171 -4.60 9.55 22.09
N SER A 172 -3.51 8.83 21.80
CA SER A 172 -3.45 7.37 21.83
C SER A 172 -3.32 6.86 23.27
N ASN A 173 -4.39 6.95 24.06
CA ASN A 173 -4.41 6.35 25.39
C ASN A 173 -4.86 4.89 25.28
N GLU A 174 -3.88 3.99 25.18
CA GLU A 174 -4.08 2.53 25.26
C GLU A 174 -4.70 2.12 26.61
N ASP A 175 -4.42 2.90 27.67
CA ASP A 175 -4.79 2.61 29.06
C ASP A 175 -5.79 3.60 29.68
N THR A 176 -6.82 4.05 28.95
CA THR A 176 -7.94 4.75 29.63
C THR A 176 -9.06 3.76 29.99
N PRO A 177 -9.12 3.23 31.23
CA PRO A 177 -10.17 2.28 31.63
C PRO A 177 -11.56 2.92 31.71
N THR A 178 -11.69 4.24 31.56
CA THR A 178 -12.96 4.96 31.64
C THR A 178 -13.18 5.86 30.42
N SER A 179 -14.42 5.89 29.92
CA SER A 179 -14.81 6.76 28.82
C SER A 179 -14.46 8.23 29.12
N ILE A 180 -13.88 8.94 28.15
CA ILE A 180 -13.55 10.38 28.24
C ILE A 180 -14.77 11.20 28.70
N ARG A 181 -15.99 10.77 28.35
CA ARG A 181 -17.23 11.38 28.79
C ARG A 181 -17.41 11.33 30.31
N ASN A 182 -17.00 10.25 30.97
CA ASN A 182 -17.06 10.12 32.42
C ASN A 182 -16.04 11.05 33.09
N ILE A 183 -14.84 11.17 32.52
CA ILE A 183 -13.81 12.11 33.00
C ILE A 183 -14.32 13.55 32.89
N LEU A 184 -14.91 13.92 31.75
CA LEU A 184 -15.48 15.25 31.53
C LEU A 184 -16.67 15.53 32.46
N ASN A 185 -17.57 14.56 32.65
CA ASN A 185 -18.68 14.69 33.59
C ASN A 185 -18.20 14.84 35.04
N ASN A 186 -17.15 14.10 35.43
CA ASN A 186 -16.56 14.20 36.76
C ASN A 186 -15.87 15.57 36.94
N ALA A 187 -15.11 16.03 35.95
CA ALA A 187 -14.52 17.37 35.94
C ALA A 187 -15.60 18.46 36.01
N SER A 188 -16.68 18.36 35.24
CA SER A 188 -17.81 19.30 35.27
C SER A 188 -18.51 19.30 36.64
N ARG A 189 -18.71 18.13 37.25
CA ARG A 189 -19.24 18.05 38.63
C ARG A 189 -18.29 18.67 39.64
N LYS A 190 -16.98 18.40 39.55
CA LYS A 190 -15.97 19.02 40.41
C LYS A 190 -15.96 20.54 40.26
N VAL A 191 -16.06 21.04 39.03
CA VAL A 191 -16.19 22.48 38.75
C VAL A 191 -17.49 23.01 39.37
N ASN A 192 -18.63 22.36 39.18
CA ASN A 192 -19.90 22.82 39.75
C ASN A 192 -19.89 22.81 41.28
N VAL A 193 -19.21 21.86 41.93
CA VAL A 193 -19.00 21.83 43.39
C VAL A 193 -18.09 22.97 43.85
N LEU A 194 -17.11 23.38 43.04
CA LEU A 194 -16.30 24.56 43.34
C LEU A 194 -17.06 25.88 43.17
N TYR A 195 -18.19 25.87 42.46
CA TYR A 195 -19.00 27.06 42.17
C TYR A 195 -20.31 27.14 43.00
N ASP A 196 -20.71 26.09 43.75
CA ASP A 196 -21.99 26.06 44.46
C ASP A 196 -21.90 25.47 45.90
N HIS A 197 -22.75 25.98 46.78
CA HIS A 197 -22.62 26.10 48.24
C HIS A 197 -22.26 24.82 49.05
N GLU A 198 -21.10 24.84 49.71
CA GLU A 198 -20.54 23.78 50.58
C GLU A 198 -21.37 23.54 51.87
N GLU A 199 -22.17 24.51 52.33
CA GLU A 199 -22.89 24.43 53.61
C GLU A 199 -24.26 23.71 53.54
N GLU A 200 -24.97 23.73 52.42
CA GLU A 200 -26.32 23.11 52.32
C GLU A 200 -26.25 21.61 51.99
N ILE A 201 -25.20 21.17 51.29
CA ILE A 201 -24.98 19.76 50.92
C ILE A 201 -24.61 18.92 52.15
N ALA A 202 -23.86 19.48 53.11
CA ALA A 202 -23.41 18.76 54.30
C ALA A 202 -24.58 18.30 55.19
N ALA A 203 -25.62 19.13 55.35
CA ALA A 203 -26.80 18.80 56.15
C ALA A 203 -27.63 17.68 55.50
N VAL A 204 -27.93 17.80 54.20
CA VAL A 204 -28.66 16.79 53.43
C VAL A 204 -27.89 15.47 53.33
N GLN A 205 -26.56 15.53 53.27
CA GLN A 205 -25.69 14.36 53.22
C GLN A 205 -25.70 13.54 54.52
N THR A 206 -26.01 14.16 55.68
CA THR A 206 -26.13 13.43 56.94
C THR A 206 -27.45 12.65 57.06
N GLU A 207 -28.57 13.22 56.59
CA GLU A 207 -29.86 12.52 56.54
C GLU A 207 -29.92 11.43 55.46
N ILE A 208 -29.27 11.64 54.31
CA ILE A 208 -29.19 10.61 53.26
C ILE A 208 -28.32 9.43 53.74
N LYS A 209 -27.25 9.67 54.50
CA LYS A 209 -26.39 8.61 55.05
C LYS A 209 -27.11 7.71 56.06
N SER A 210 -28.06 8.23 56.84
CA SER A 210 -28.84 7.41 57.78
C SER A 210 -29.88 6.56 57.03
N LEU A 211 -30.57 7.14 56.04
CA LEU A 211 -31.57 6.43 55.24
C LEU A 211 -30.95 5.36 54.31
N SER A 212 -29.75 5.62 53.78
CA SER A 212 -29.02 4.71 52.91
C SER A 212 -28.61 3.42 53.64
N LYS A 213 -28.13 3.55 54.88
CA LYS A 213 -27.62 2.42 55.68
C LYS A 213 -28.68 1.33 55.94
N ASP A 214 -29.94 1.72 56.07
CA ASP A 214 -31.05 0.81 56.37
C ASP A 214 -31.60 0.11 55.11
N MET A 215 -31.44 0.73 53.94
CA MET A 215 -31.90 0.19 52.65
C MET A 215 -30.84 -0.73 52.00
N GLU A 216 -29.57 -0.50 52.32
CA GLU A 216 -28.38 -1.19 51.77
C GLU A 216 -28.18 -2.60 52.34
N ALA A 217 -28.62 -2.88 53.57
CA ALA A 217 -28.38 -4.16 54.24
C ALA A 217 -29.16 -5.37 53.67
N LEU A 218 -30.29 -5.15 52.98
CA LEU A 218 -31.22 -6.24 52.59
C LEU A 218 -31.34 -6.48 51.08
N ALA A 219 -31.02 -5.49 50.25
CA ALA A 219 -31.09 -5.61 48.78
C ALA A 219 -29.71 -5.76 48.11
N ALA A 220 -28.61 -5.41 48.79
CA ALA A 220 -27.31 -5.19 48.14
C ALA A 220 -26.70 -6.43 47.46
N ASN A 221 -26.65 -7.60 48.09
CA ASN A 221 -25.80 -8.67 47.52
C ASN A 221 -26.34 -9.31 46.23
N ARG A 222 -27.66 -9.55 46.13
CA ARG A 222 -28.25 -10.12 44.90
C ARG A 222 -28.48 -9.06 43.84
N LEU A 223 -28.90 -7.86 44.24
CA LEU A 223 -29.12 -6.76 43.30
C LEU A 223 -27.79 -6.25 42.75
N SER A 224 -26.74 -6.11 43.56
CA SER A 224 -25.39 -5.76 43.09
C SER A 224 -24.90 -6.79 42.07
N SER A 225 -24.98 -8.09 42.38
CA SER A 225 -24.54 -9.12 41.42
C SER A 225 -25.29 -9.10 40.08
N LEU A 226 -26.55 -8.67 40.08
CA LEU A 226 -27.36 -8.49 38.87
C LEU A 226 -27.01 -7.18 38.14
N TYR A 227 -26.76 -6.10 38.87
CA TYR A 227 -26.33 -4.83 38.31
C TYR A 227 -24.92 -4.94 37.70
N ASP A 228 -24.00 -5.64 38.36
CA ASP A 228 -22.65 -5.88 37.86
C ASP A 228 -22.72 -6.64 36.52
N ARG A 229 -23.51 -7.72 36.47
CA ARG A 229 -23.77 -8.46 35.21
C ARG A 229 -24.50 -7.63 34.15
N LEU A 230 -25.39 -6.72 34.55
CA LEU A 230 -26.09 -5.84 33.62
C LEU A 230 -25.13 -4.85 32.96
N THR A 231 -24.17 -4.31 33.71
CA THR A 231 -23.14 -3.42 33.14
C THR A 231 -22.22 -4.14 32.15
N GLU A 232 -21.88 -5.40 32.42
CA GLU A 232 -21.18 -6.26 31.46
C GLU A 232 -22.02 -6.50 30.20
N PHE A 233 -23.32 -6.78 30.37
CA PHE A 233 -24.24 -7.00 29.26
C PHE A 233 -24.42 -5.76 28.40
N ASP A 234 -24.53 -4.57 29.00
CA ASP A 234 -24.62 -3.31 28.27
C ASP A 234 -23.35 -3.03 27.45
N ARG A 235 -22.17 -3.34 28.01
CA ARG A 235 -20.89 -3.24 27.29
C ARG A 235 -20.85 -4.20 26.09
N VAL A 236 -21.25 -5.46 26.29
CA VAL A 236 -21.30 -6.46 25.21
C VAL A 236 -22.32 -6.06 24.15
N ASN A 237 -23.51 -5.62 24.55
CA ASN A 237 -24.57 -5.21 23.63
C ASN A 237 -24.18 -3.99 22.79
N ALA A 238 -23.33 -3.10 23.30
CA ALA A 238 -22.75 -2.01 22.52
C ALA A 238 -21.77 -2.50 21.44
N ILE A 239 -21.06 -3.61 21.67
CA ILE A 239 -20.02 -4.14 20.77
C ILE A 239 -20.60 -5.12 19.74
N VAL A 240 -21.63 -5.88 20.11
CA VAL A 240 -22.26 -6.92 19.26
C VAL A 240 -22.65 -6.41 17.86
N PRO A 241 -23.28 -5.22 17.68
CA PRO A 241 -23.60 -4.69 16.36
C PRO A 241 -22.36 -4.49 15.47
N SER A 242 -21.26 -4.02 16.06
CA SER A 242 -19.98 -3.85 15.36
C SER A 242 -19.37 -5.20 14.98
N MET A 243 -19.42 -6.20 15.88
CA MET A 243 -19.00 -7.57 15.57
C MET A 243 -19.83 -8.19 14.44
N ILE A 244 -21.15 -7.99 14.44
CA ILE A 244 -22.03 -8.48 13.36
C ILE A 244 -21.69 -7.80 12.03
N ALA A 245 -21.41 -6.49 12.02
CA ALA A 245 -20.98 -5.79 10.82
C ALA A 245 -19.66 -6.35 10.27
N ARG A 246 -18.68 -6.59 11.15
CA ARG A 246 -17.39 -7.21 10.79
C ARG A 246 -17.58 -8.64 10.29
N LEU A 247 -18.44 -9.45 10.92
CA LEU A 247 -18.78 -10.80 10.45
C LEU A 247 -19.45 -10.80 9.07
N ARG A 248 -20.32 -9.84 8.77
CA ARG A 248 -20.92 -9.70 7.43
C ARG A 248 -19.87 -9.35 6.38
N SER A 249 -18.97 -8.42 6.69
CA SER A 249 -17.83 -8.08 5.82
C SER A 249 -16.93 -9.30 5.60
N LEU A 250 -16.57 -10.01 6.67
CA LEU A 250 -15.76 -11.21 6.60
C LEU A 250 -16.44 -12.33 5.80
N ASN A 251 -17.76 -12.51 5.95
CA ASN A 251 -18.53 -13.47 5.17
C ASN A 251 -18.49 -13.15 3.67
N SER A 252 -18.51 -11.86 3.30
CA SER A 252 -18.32 -11.44 1.91
C SER A 252 -16.94 -11.85 1.39
N VAL A 253 -15.88 -11.62 2.17
CA VAL A 253 -14.51 -12.02 1.81
C VAL A 253 -14.38 -13.54 1.72
N HIS A 254 -15.02 -14.30 2.61
CA HIS A 254 -15.02 -15.76 2.54
C HIS A 254 -15.77 -16.29 1.31
N ALA A 255 -16.88 -15.67 0.92
CA ALA A 255 -17.59 -16.03 -0.31
C ALA A 255 -16.71 -15.79 -1.55
N GLU A 256 -16.02 -14.65 -1.61
CA GLU A 256 -15.06 -14.34 -2.68
C GLU A 256 -13.87 -15.31 -2.70
N SER A 257 -13.33 -15.66 -1.53
CA SER A 257 -12.29 -16.68 -1.41
C SER A 257 -12.76 -18.05 -1.90
N GLY A 258 -14.02 -18.42 -1.64
CA GLY A 258 -14.64 -19.63 -2.20
C GLY A 258 -14.66 -19.61 -3.73
N HIS A 259 -15.07 -18.49 -4.34
CA HIS A 259 -15.04 -18.32 -5.79
C HIS A 259 -13.61 -18.35 -6.38
N ALA A 260 -12.62 -17.80 -5.66
CA ALA A 260 -11.22 -17.86 -6.08
C ALA A 260 -10.70 -19.31 -6.08
N VAL A 261 -11.02 -20.09 -5.04
CA VAL A 261 -10.67 -21.52 -4.97
C VAL A 261 -11.34 -22.31 -6.10
N GLU A 262 -12.62 -22.03 -6.39
CA GLU A 262 -13.31 -22.64 -7.52
C GLU A 262 -12.65 -22.28 -8.86
N CYS A 263 -12.29 -21.01 -9.08
CA CYS A 263 -11.53 -20.59 -10.27
C CYS A 263 -10.21 -21.33 -10.39
N VAL A 264 -9.44 -21.48 -9.31
CA VAL A 264 -8.19 -22.25 -9.31
C VAL A 264 -8.44 -23.71 -9.66
N ALA A 265 -9.49 -24.33 -9.12
CA ALA A 265 -9.85 -25.71 -9.47
C ALA A 265 -10.24 -25.85 -10.96
N THR A 266 -10.94 -24.86 -11.52
CA THR A 266 -11.22 -24.85 -12.96
C THR A 266 -9.96 -24.67 -13.80
N LEU A 267 -9.02 -23.81 -13.38
CA LEU A 267 -7.74 -23.64 -14.04
C LEU A 267 -6.92 -24.93 -14.02
N ASP A 268 -6.84 -25.61 -12.88
CA ASP A 268 -6.15 -26.90 -12.77
C ASP A 268 -6.73 -27.94 -13.74
N LYS A 269 -8.06 -28.01 -13.84
CA LYS A 269 -8.73 -28.87 -14.82
C LYS A 269 -8.38 -28.49 -16.26
N THR A 270 -8.32 -27.20 -16.59
CA THR A 270 -7.91 -26.75 -17.93
C THR A 270 -6.45 -27.05 -18.22
N LEU A 271 -5.55 -26.89 -17.25
CA LEU A 271 -4.13 -27.23 -17.38
C LEU A 271 -3.93 -28.74 -17.56
N SER A 272 -4.68 -29.56 -16.83
CA SER A 272 -4.65 -31.02 -16.98
C SER A 272 -5.17 -31.47 -18.36
N SER A 273 -6.21 -30.82 -18.87
CA SER A 273 -6.67 -31.03 -20.26
C SER A 273 -5.62 -30.62 -21.28
N LEU A 274 -5.01 -29.44 -21.10
CA LEU A 274 -3.96 -28.95 -21.99
C LEU A 274 -2.74 -29.88 -22.00
N ALA A 275 -2.33 -30.38 -20.84
CA ALA A 275 -1.24 -31.34 -20.72
C ALA A 275 -1.55 -32.65 -21.47
N SER A 276 -2.81 -33.12 -21.38
CA SER A 276 -3.27 -34.29 -22.12
C SER A 276 -3.30 -34.05 -23.63
N ASP A 277 -3.69 -32.86 -24.06
CA ASP A 277 -3.70 -32.50 -25.48
C ASP A 277 -2.28 -32.34 -26.02
N LEU A 278 -1.36 -31.72 -25.27
CA LEU A 278 0.07 -31.68 -25.59
C LEU A 278 0.65 -33.08 -25.81
N LYS A 279 0.27 -34.05 -24.97
CA LYS A 279 0.68 -35.44 -25.15
C LYS A 279 0.13 -36.05 -26.44
N LYS A 280 -1.13 -35.80 -26.78
CA LYS A 280 -1.70 -36.26 -28.07
C LYS A 280 -1.01 -35.61 -29.26
N TRP A 281 -0.61 -34.34 -29.13
CA TRP A 281 0.14 -33.64 -30.17
C TRP A 281 1.51 -34.26 -30.36
N ASP A 282 2.20 -34.59 -29.27
CA ASP A 282 3.48 -35.30 -29.27
C ASP A 282 3.34 -36.67 -29.98
N ASP A 283 2.35 -37.47 -29.59
CA ASP A 283 2.05 -38.76 -30.23
C ASP A 283 1.73 -38.60 -31.73
N SER A 284 1.07 -37.50 -32.11
CA SER A 284 0.71 -37.20 -33.50
C SER A 284 1.94 -36.78 -34.31
N VAL A 285 2.85 -35.99 -33.73
CA VAL A 285 4.13 -35.61 -34.34
C VAL A 285 5.00 -36.84 -34.54
N ASP A 286 5.10 -37.70 -33.52
CA ASP A 286 5.78 -39.00 -33.60
C ASP A 286 5.26 -39.88 -34.73
N LYS A 287 3.93 -39.91 -34.89
CA LYS A 287 3.29 -40.67 -35.97
C LYS A 287 3.59 -40.08 -37.34
N ILE A 288 3.63 -38.76 -37.47
CA ILE A 288 4.00 -38.07 -38.72
C ILE A 288 5.47 -38.35 -39.04
N ASP A 289 6.37 -38.30 -38.06
CA ASP A 289 7.79 -38.56 -38.26
C ASP A 289 8.03 -39.99 -38.75
N ARG A 290 7.41 -40.98 -38.11
CA ARG A 290 7.45 -42.38 -38.57
C ARG A 290 6.89 -42.53 -39.99
N SER A 291 5.74 -41.89 -40.28
CA SER A 291 5.16 -41.93 -41.62
C SER A 291 6.06 -41.26 -42.66
N LEU A 292 6.82 -40.21 -42.30
CA LEU A 292 7.74 -39.52 -43.19
C LEU A 292 8.95 -40.41 -43.50
N VAL A 293 9.50 -41.09 -42.50
CA VAL A 293 10.58 -42.07 -42.67
C VAL A 293 10.12 -43.21 -43.58
N GLU A 294 8.95 -43.79 -43.34
CA GLU A 294 8.39 -44.84 -44.19
C GLU A 294 8.18 -44.39 -45.64
N GLN A 295 7.65 -43.17 -45.85
CA GLN A 295 7.47 -42.59 -47.18
C GLN A 295 8.81 -42.31 -47.86
N SER A 296 9.83 -41.83 -47.13
CA SER A 296 11.18 -41.61 -47.62
C SER A 296 11.82 -42.92 -48.10
N GLU A 297 11.73 -43.99 -47.30
CA GLU A 297 12.21 -45.31 -47.70
C GLU A 297 11.48 -45.88 -48.91
N ALA A 298 10.15 -45.72 -48.96
CA ALA A 298 9.35 -46.14 -50.10
C ALA A 298 9.75 -45.35 -51.36
N PHE A 299 10.00 -44.05 -51.23
CA PHE A 299 10.48 -43.20 -52.32
C PHE A 299 11.86 -43.61 -52.80
N GLU A 300 12.79 -43.94 -51.90
CA GLU A 300 14.13 -44.42 -52.27
C GLU A 300 14.07 -45.77 -53.01
N LYS A 301 13.25 -46.71 -52.52
CA LYS A 301 13.01 -48.00 -53.20
C LYS A 301 12.41 -47.78 -54.59
N ASN A 302 11.41 -46.92 -54.71
CA ASN A 302 10.79 -46.58 -55.99
C ASN A 302 11.80 -45.92 -56.93
N ALA A 303 12.60 -44.97 -56.45
CA ALA A 303 13.64 -44.30 -57.21
C ALA A 303 14.67 -45.30 -57.77
N LYS A 304 15.14 -46.27 -56.96
CA LYS A 304 16.03 -47.34 -57.42
C LYS A 304 15.40 -48.20 -58.52
N VAL A 305 14.11 -48.56 -58.38
CA VAL A 305 13.39 -49.30 -59.41
C VAL A 305 13.25 -48.49 -60.70
N PHE A 306 12.94 -47.19 -60.60
CA PHE A 306 12.87 -46.30 -61.75
C PHE A 306 14.24 -46.13 -62.42
N GLN A 307 15.32 -45.97 -61.66
CA GLN A 307 16.68 -45.86 -62.18
C GLN A 307 17.06 -47.13 -62.95
N LYS A 308 16.80 -48.31 -62.40
CA LYS A 308 17.06 -49.58 -63.09
C LYS A 308 16.25 -49.72 -64.38
N LYS A 309 14.95 -49.35 -64.35
CA LYS A 309 14.11 -49.34 -65.57
C LYS A 309 14.62 -48.34 -66.61
N MET A 310 15.10 -47.18 -66.17
CA MET A 310 15.68 -46.15 -67.05
C MET A 310 16.95 -46.66 -67.71
N GLU A 311 17.85 -47.28 -66.94
CA GLU A 311 19.09 -47.87 -67.43
C GLU A 311 18.83 -49.03 -68.42
N ASP A 312 17.86 -49.89 -68.11
CA ASP A 312 17.40 -50.94 -69.03
C ASP A 312 16.88 -50.34 -70.35
N VAL A 313 16.09 -49.28 -70.29
CA VAL A 313 15.57 -48.58 -71.48
C VAL A 313 16.70 -47.91 -72.26
N MET A 314 17.62 -47.21 -71.60
CA MET A 314 18.81 -46.61 -72.23
C MET A 314 19.65 -47.67 -72.93
N SER A 315 19.92 -48.81 -72.29
CA SER A 315 20.68 -49.90 -72.91
C SER A 315 19.97 -50.48 -74.15
N ARG A 316 18.63 -50.48 -74.18
CA ARG A 316 17.85 -50.92 -75.35
C ARG A 316 17.90 -49.89 -76.46
N ILE A 317 17.89 -48.59 -76.14
CA ILE A 317 18.07 -47.50 -77.11
C ILE A 317 19.47 -47.60 -77.73
N ASP A 318 20.53 -47.73 -76.93
CA ASP A 318 21.91 -47.86 -77.40
C ASP A 318 22.08 -49.07 -78.34
N LYS A 319 21.46 -50.22 -78.00
CA LYS A 319 21.44 -51.40 -78.87
C LYS A 319 20.73 -51.17 -80.19
N ILE A 320 19.70 -50.33 -80.22
CA ILE A 320 18.97 -49.97 -81.44
C ILE A 320 19.80 -48.98 -82.27
N GLU A 321 20.46 -48.02 -81.65
CA GLU A 321 21.34 -47.07 -82.33
C GLU A 321 22.58 -47.76 -82.92
N ALA A 322 23.22 -48.65 -82.18
CA ALA A 322 24.37 -49.43 -82.65
C ALA A 322 24.04 -50.38 -83.80
N LYS A 323 22.76 -50.76 -83.96
CA LYS A 323 22.29 -51.62 -85.06
C LYS A 323 21.92 -50.82 -86.32
N LYS A 324 21.99 -49.49 -86.25
CA LYS A 324 21.62 -48.55 -87.31
C LYS A 324 22.83 -47.94 -88.03
N VAL A 325 24.04 -48.24 -87.58
CA VAL A 325 25.35 -47.93 -88.21
C VAL A 325 25.87 -49.19 -88.89
#